data_AF-A0AA90KJY5-F1
#
_entry.id   AF-A0AA90KJY5-F1
#
_cell.length_a   1.000
_cell.length_b   1.000
_cell.length_c   1.000
_cell.angle_alpha   90.00
_cell.angle_beta   90.00
_cell.angle_gamma   90.00
#
_symmetry.space_group_name_H-M   'P 1'
#
loop_
_entity.id
_entity.type
_entity.pdbx_description
1 polymer ?
#
loop_
_entity_poly.entity_id
_entity_poly.type
_entity_poly.pdbx_seq_one_letter_code
_entity_poly.pdbx_strand_id
1 'polypeptide(L)' 'VHVVRNSLRFVSWKDYKAVTSGLKAIYQASTEENALKSLDIFCDQWNHQYPKIGESWRANWENIRTIFSYPAEI' A
#
# COMPACT_ATOMS: atom_id res chain seq x y z
N VAL A 1 0.44 5.92 7.35
CA VAL A 1 1.54 5.36 8.19
C VAL A 1 1.16 4.07 8.95
N HIS A 2 -0.02 3.98 9.58
CA HIS A 2 -0.40 2.82 10.40
C HIS A 2 -0.50 1.52 9.60
N VAL A 3 -1.13 1.56 8.42
CA VAL A 3 -1.29 0.38 7.54
C VAL A 3 0.07 -0.17 7.07
N VAL A 4 1.02 0.71 6.74
CA VAL A 4 2.41 0.33 6.37
C VAL A 4 3.08 -0.40 7.52
N ARG A 5 3.05 0.17 8.72
CA ARG A 5 3.67 -0.45 9.91
C ARG A 5 3.07 -1.82 10.23
N ASN A 6 1.74 -1.96 10.13
CA ASN A 6 1.09 -3.25 10.34
C ASN A 6 1.51 -4.28 9.28
N SER A 7 1.64 -3.85 8.02
CA SER A 7 2.08 -4.71 6.91
C SER A 7 3.47 -5.29 7.14
N LEU A 8 4.41 -4.47 7.63
CA LEU A 8 5.80 -4.87 7.86
C LEU A 8 5.97 -5.91 8.97
N ARG A 9 4.97 -6.13 9.83
CA ARG A 9 4.99 -7.17 10.86
C ARG A 9 4.97 -8.59 10.28
N PHE A 10 4.46 -8.75 9.07
CA PHE A 10 4.35 -10.03 8.39
C PHE A 10 5.54 -10.33 7.46
N VAL A 11 6.43 -9.35 7.28
CA VAL A 11 7.46 -9.37 6.23
C VAL A 11 8.78 -9.86 6.80
N SER A 12 9.41 -10.80 6.10
CA SER A 12 10.75 -11.25 6.45
C SER A 12 11.78 -10.14 6.23
N TRP A 13 12.90 -10.16 6.97
CA TRP A 13 13.97 -9.17 6.79
C TRP A 13 14.51 -9.12 5.34
N LYS A 14 14.56 -10.28 4.68
CA LYS A 14 15.02 -10.43 3.29
C LYS A 14 14.16 -9.62 2.31
N ASP A 15 12.85 -9.59 2.54
CA ASP A 15 11.88 -8.94 1.66
C ASP A 15 11.52 -7.52 2.11
N TYR A 16 11.94 -7.13 3.32
CA TYR A 16 11.60 -5.86 3.96
C TYR A 16 11.81 -4.65 3.06
N LYS A 17 12.97 -4.56 2.40
CA LYS A 17 13.30 -3.43 1.51
C LYS A 17 12.38 -3.39 0.30
N ALA A 18 12.12 -4.54 -0.33
CA ALA A 18 11.31 -4.63 -1.54
C ALA A 18 9.83 -4.36 -1.24
N VAL A 19 9.30 -4.97 -0.17
CA VAL A 19 7.93 -4.74 0.28
C VAL A 19 7.74 -3.27 0.68
N THR A 20 8.64 -2.70 1.48
CA THR A 20 8.53 -1.29 1.90
C THR A 20 8.50 -0.34 0.70
N SER A 21 9.31 -0.58 -0.33
CA SER A 21 9.30 0.23 -1.56
C SER A 21 7.96 0.13 -2.29
N GLY A 22 7.40 -1.08 -2.41
CA GLY A 22 6.07 -1.27 -3.01
C GLY A 22 4.97 -0.54 -2.21
N LEU A 23 4.99 -0.65 -0.88
CA LEU A 23 4.03 0.05 -0.02
C LEU A 23 4.17 1.58 -0.10
N LYS A 24 5.38 2.10 -0.28
CA LYS A 24 5.63 3.53 -0.48
C LYS A 24 5.06 4.02 -1.82
N ALA A 25 5.20 3.23 -2.88
CA ALA A 25 4.67 3.59 -4.20
C ALA A 25 3.15 3.86 -4.17
N ILE A 26 2.41 3.09 -3.36
CA ILE A 26 0.97 3.29 -3.19
C ILE A 26 0.66 4.65 -2.54
N TYR A 27 1.39 5.04 -1.48
CA TYR A 27 1.18 6.33 -0.80
C TYR A 27 1.73 7.54 -1.57
N GLN A 28 2.77 7.35 -2.37
CA GLN A 28 3.42 8.42 -3.14
C GLN A 28 2.78 8.63 -4.51
N ALA A 29 1.76 7.85 -4.86
CA ALA A 29 1.01 8.03 -6.08
C ALA A 29 0.39 9.43 -6.14
N SER A 30 0.34 10.03 -7.32
CA SER A 30 -0.21 11.39 -7.49
C SER A 30 -1.74 11.42 -7.60
N THR A 31 -2.38 10.27 -7.82
CA THR A 31 -3.83 10.13 -7.98
C THR A 31 -4.31 8.82 -7.35
N GLU A 32 -5.60 8.76 -6.99
CA GLU A 32 -6.23 7.53 -6.48
C GLU A 32 -6.08 6.37 -7.47
N GLU A 33 -6.23 6.63 -8.77
CA GLU A 33 -6.06 5.62 -9.82
C GLU A 33 -4.64 5.05 -9.87
N ASN A 34 -3.62 5.91 -9.76
CA ASN A 34 -2.22 5.48 -9.71
C ASN A 34 -1.91 4.68 -8.43
N ALA A 35 -2.55 5.04 -7.32
CA ALA A 35 -2.43 4.33 -6.06
C ALA A 35 -3.07 2.94 -6.15
N LEU A 36 -4.26 2.82 -6.74
CA LEU A 36 -4.93 1.53 -7.01
C LEU A 36 -4.07 0.65 -7.91
N LYS A 37 -3.51 1.20 -8.99
CA LYS A 37 -2.62 0.46 -9.88
C LYS A 37 -1.37 -0.03 -9.15
N SER A 38 -0.78 0.80 -8.31
CA SER A 38 0.37 0.43 -7.47
C SER A 38 0.01 -0.67 -6.47
N LEU A 39 -1.19 -0.61 -5.88
CA LEU A 39 -1.69 -1.65 -4.98
C LEU A 39 -1.92 -2.97 -5.72
N ASP A 40 -2.43 -2.94 -6.94
CA ASP A 40 -2.66 -4.14 -7.74
C ASP A 40 -1.34 -4.82 -8.13
N ILE A 41 -0.36 -4.05 -8.59
CA ILE A 41 1.01 -4.53 -8.87
C ILE A 41 1.65 -5.11 -7.61
N PHE A 42 1.49 -4.43 -6.47
CA PHE A 42 2.00 -4.93 -5.19
C PHE A 42 1.35 -6.27 -4.83
N CYS A 43 0.03 -6.40 -5.00
CA CYS A 43 -0.68 -7.65 -4.75
C CYS A 43 -0.25 -8.76 -5.71
N ASP A 44 -0.09 -8.51 -7.00
CA ASP A 44 0.41 -9.50 -7.95
C ASP A 44 1.77 -10.07 -7.49
N GLN A 45 2.68 -9.18 -7.10
CA GLN A 45 4.01 -9.57 -6.66
C GLN A 45 4.04 -10.27 -5.30
N TRP A 46 3.24 -9.83 -4.32
CA TRP A 46 3.44 -10.23 -2.91
C TRP A 46 2.28 -11.01 -2.30
N ASN A 47 1.10 -11.06 -2.92
CA ASN A 47 -0.08 -11.69 -2.31
C ASN A 47 0.07 -13.21 -2.16
N HIS A 48 0.94 -13.84 -2.96
CA HIS A 48 1.26 -15.26 -2.82
C HIS A 48 2.03 -15.58 -1.53
N GLN A 49 2.85 -14.64 -1.04
CA GLN A 49 3.69 -14.82 0.15
C GLN A 49 3.13 -14.11 1.38
N TYR A 50 2.51 -12.95 1.18
CA TYR A 50 1.98 -12.06 2.21
C TYR A 50 0.53 -11.64 1.93
N PRO A 51 -0.43 -12.60 1.80
CA PRO A 51 -1.82 -12.29 1.40
C PRO A 51 -2.52 -11.31 2.34
N LYS A 52 -2.20 -11.38 3.64
CA LYS A 52 -2.77 -10.51 4.67
C LYS A 52 -2.46 -9.04 4.47
N ILE A 53 -1.37 -8.71 3.77
CA ILE A 53 -1.04 -7.33 3.44
C ILE A 53 -2.06 -6.81 2.42
N GLY A 54 -2.25 -7.50 1.29
CA GLY A 54 -3.22 -7.11 0.27
C GLY A 54 -4.64 -6.97 0.83
N GLU A 55 -5.08 -7.94 1.63
CA GLU A 55 -6.36 -7.90 2.34
C GLU A 55 -6.49 -6.66 3.23
N SER A 56 -5.48 -6.39 4.08
CA SER A 56 -5.50 -5.24 4.98
C SER A 56 -5.54 -3.92 4.22
N TRP A 57 -4.83 -3.80 3.10
CA TRP A 57 -4.82 -2.57 2.30
C TRP A 57 -6.14 -2.31 1.61
N ARG A 58 -6.76 -3.35 1.02
CA ARG A 58 -8.09 -3.24 0.41
C ARG A 58 -9.16 -2.94 1.45
N ALA A 59 -9.12 -3.58 2.61
CA ALA A 59 -10.06 -3.33 3.70
C ALA A 59 -9.95 -1.89 4.27
N ASN A 60 -8.75 -1.29 4.23
CA ASN A 60 -8.52 0.07 4.68
C ASN A 60 -8.54 1.10 3.53
N TRP A 61 -8.93 0.70 2.32
CA TRP A 61 -8.80 1.54 1.13
C TRP A 61 -9.57 2.86 1.25
N GLU A 62 -10.77 2.85 1.82
CA GLU A 62 -11.55 4.07 2.07
C GLU A 62 -10.80 5.11 2.91
N ASN A 63 -9.99 4.66 3.88
CA ASN A 63 -9.17 5.57 4.69
C ASN A 63 -7.90 6.03 3.97
N ILE A 64 -7.41 5.25 3.00
CA ILE A 64 -6.21 5.59 2.23
C ILE A 64 -6.58 6.55 1.11
N ARG A 65 -7.69 6.32 0.41
CA ARG A 65 -8.10 7.13 -0.75
C ARG A 65 -8.43 8.58 -0.41
N THR A 66 -8.78 8.85 0.86
CA THR A 66 -9.00 10.21 1.36
C THR A 66 -7.77 11.10 1.18
N ILE A 67 -6.55 10.54 1.22
CA ILE A 67 -5.31 11.32 0.99
C ILE A 67 -5.25 11.91 -0.44
N PHE A 68 -5.98 11.33 -1.39
CA PHE A 68 -6.08 11.81 -2.76
C PHE A 68 -7.34 12.66 -3.00
N SER A 69 -8.32 12.59 -2.09
CA SER A 69 -9.61 13.29 -2.21
C SER A 69 -9.56 14.72 -1.70
N TYR A 70 -8.57 15.09 -0.90
CA TYR A 70 -8.38 16.49 -0.52
C TYR A 70 -7.61 17.21 -1.64
N PRO A 71 -8.20 18.22 -2.31
CA PRO A 71 -7.39 19.16 -3.07
C PRO A 71 -6.39 19.79 -2.10
N ALA A 72 -5.14 19.97 -2.53
CA ALA A 72 -4.17 20.73 -1.74
C ALA A 72 -4.85 22.02 -1.26
N GLU A 73 -4.95 22.21 0.05
CA GLU A 73 -5.51 23.43 0.64
C GLU A 73 -4.84 24.62 -0.06
N ILE A 74 -5.68 25.49 -0.62
CA ILE A 74 -5.32 26.73 -1.32
C ILE A 74 -4.73 27.71 -0.33
#